data_AF-A0A7K4QTD6-F1
#
_entry.id   AF-A0A7K4QTD6-F1
#
_cell.length_a   1.000
_cell.length_b   1.000
_cell.length_c   1.000
_cell.angle_alpha   90.00
_cell.angle_beta   90.00
_cell.angle_gamma   90.00
#
_symmetry.space_group_name_H-M   'P 1'
#
loop_
_entity.id
_entity.type
_entity.pdbx_description
1 polymer ?
#
loop_
_entity_poly.entity_id
_entity_poly.type
_entity_poly.pdbx_seq_one_letter_code
_entity_poly.pdbx_strand_id
1 'polypeptide(L)'
;AKRAADFMAKLRLIYPHADTLCEKDFKWLFDCPKTKQFLEWFCRTVSEENVLSPAEVEAYDALLAAGKPILEGDALEEALQMCCQVPQLPSMIPDDEGPSPEALQQELQELKDYHDLQLWRYNKLLAWTDKLQQEQRYLEEEEKLVKQDLRMAQRDLEMKIFQTRSVLSQVSKAAKQLTECHGNMKKGQQPALLCQMDLGPYMELEQEATGAFENFIQQVLSMKGEEERDDSQEITDQMNTKKTTMPESLGNDEGELLEDQDSIWKELGRIEKARICAQREVIVMSAKVEGNRAALGWAQRTLEALEDNQQAVKVELQVQAEGLQNQIYTLCCNITHTLTHQLPPLLKAEARCAHLPVLHRHLSLEVAWLQNIARRQEEAAAWLLGQQSRLDLLELQLKWERQELEHKAAWLGEAETAMREEAHSRLQEQQNYFKDASSSQECCPCKWIDPKDLTTTRLWDMLMHEDHEKQPFHSYEAIAAKCSQLVEDKRALEAQLVAPMPQVPDLEASTEVLYRQLYNSSNQLQLSSPEITKLMEQLMIMQDKLYKMLTDLRSDLQVKRRSLEDPLLQTERNLYVYFYCNEDRLREEVEELEKQVPASSK
;
A
#
# COMPACT_ATOMS: atom_id res chain seq x y z
N ALA A 1 57.12 -1.23 -3.44
CA ALA A 1 58.45 -1.88 -3.56
C ALA A 1 59.38 -1.37 -2.46
N LYS A 2 59.81 -0.10 -2.48
CA LYS A 2 60.75 0.47 -1.48
C LYS A 2 60.37 0.20 0.00
N ARG A 3 59.09 0.30 0.37
CA ARG A 3 58.61 0.05 1.75
C ARG A 3 58.69 -1.41 2.21
N ALA A 4 58.50 -2.36 1.30
CA ALA A 4 58.61 -3.78 1.62
C ALA A 4 60.09 -4.18 1.79
N ALA A 5 60.99 -3.56 1.02
CA ALA A 5 62.44 -3.69 1.20
C ALA A 5 62.90 -3.12 2.55
N ASP A 6 62.42 -1.93 2.93
CA ASP A 6 62.76 -1.31 4.23
C ASP A 6 62.27 -2.18 5.42
N PHE A 7 61.09 -2.79 5.29
CA PHE A 7 60.56 -3.72 6.28
C PHE A 7 61.40 -4.99 6.39
N MET A 8 61.77 -5.61 5.27
CA MET A 8 62.65 -6.78 5.26
C MET A 8 64.03 -6.47 5.84
N ALA A 9 64.59 -5.29 5.58
CA ALA A 9 65.86 -4.86 6.15
C ALA A 9 65.80 -4.79 7.69
N LYS A 10 64.71 -4.26 8.25
CA LYS A 10 64.49 -4.20 9.70
C LYS A 10 64.13 -5.54 10.31
N LEU A 11 63.37 -6.38 9.60
CA LEU A 11 63.02 -7.72 10.04
C LEU A 11 64.27 -8.61 10.17
N ARG A 12 65.27 -8.44 9.31
CA ARG A 12 66.56 -9.12 9.40
C ARG A 12 67.35 -8.81 10.67
N LEU A 13 67.12 -7.66 11.30
CA LEU A 13 67.79 -7.32 12.56
C LEU A 13 67.23 -8.11 13.75
N ILE A 14 65.96 -8.54 13.70
CA ILE A 14 65.27 -9.16 14.85
C ILE A 14 65.03 -10.65 14.64
N TYR A 15 64.77 -11.08 13.40
CA TYR A 15 64.27 -12.42 13.14
C TYR A 15 65.35 -13.33 12.51
N PRO A 16 65.79 -14.40 13.21
CA PRO A 16 66.91 -15.24 12.77
C PRO A 16 66.67 -16.03 11.48
N HIS A 17 65.41 -16.20 11.05
CA HIS A 17 65.08 -16.85 9.77
C HIS A 17 64.65 -15.86 8.69
N ALA A 18 64.88 -14.56 8.87
CA ALA A 18 64.49 -13.51 7.92
C ALA A 18 65.07 -13.73 6.52
N ASP A 19 66.22 -14.41 6.41
CA ASP A 19 66.87 -14.70 5.13
C ASP A 19 66.17 -15.77 4.29
N THR A 20 65.26 -16.54 4.89
CA THR A 20 64.40 -17.50 4.17
C THR A 20 63.14 -16.87 3.56
N LEU A 21 62.87 -15.60 3.88
CA LEU A 21 61.64 -14.90 3.52
C LEU A 21 61.89 -13.93 2.35
N CYS A 22 60.98 -13.87 1.37
CA CYS A 22 61.12 -13.00 0.21
C CYS A 22 60.33 -11.70 0.37
N GLU A 23 60.93 -10.56 -0.03
CA GLU A 23 60.28 -9.23 -0.02
C GLU A 23 58.92 -9.21 -0.75
N LYS A 24 58.77 -10.06 -1.77
CA LYS A 24 57.54 -10.12 -2.58
C LYS A 24 56.35 -10.67 -1.77
N ASP A 25 56.60 -11.52 -0.79
CA ASP A 25 55.57 -12.18 0.00
C ASP A 25 54.90 -11.23 1.01
N PHE A 26 55.50 -10.07 1.28
CA PHE A 26 54.99 -9.08 2.23
C PHE A 26 54.40 -7.84 1.57
N LYS A 27 54.40 -7.76 0.23
CA LYS A 27 53.86 -6.58 -0.48
C LYS A 27 52.38 -6.35 -0.18
N TRP A 28 51.59 -7.42 -0.12
CA TRP A 28 50.15 -7.35 0.20
C TRP A 28 49.86 -6.80 1.60
N LEU A 29 50.80 -6.93 2.55
CA LEU A 29 50.64 -6.45 3.92
C LEU A 29 50.57 -4.91 3.98
N PHE A 30 51.22 -4.22 3.05
CA PHE A 30 51.20 -2.76 2.94
C PHE A 30 49.95 -2.22 2.25
N ASP A 31 49.22 -3.08 1.53
CA ASP A 31 47.98 -2.72 0.83
C ASP A 31 46.75 -2.83 1.75
N CYS A 32 46.88 -3.47 2.91
CA CYS A 32 45.82 -3.55 3.91
C CYS A 32 45.89 -2.35 4.89
N PRO A 33 44.83 -1.51 4.99
CA PRO A 33 44.86 -0.31 5.82
C PRO A 33 45.00 -0.59 7.33
N LYS A 34 44.55 -1.76 7.80
CA LYS A 34 44.68 -2.18 9.20
C LYS A 34 46.14 -2.49 9.59
N THR A 35 46.91 -3.08 8.69
CA THR A 35 48.33 -3.44 8.92
C THR A 35 49.28 -2.32 8.54
N LYS A 36 48.85 -1.38 7.68
CA LYS A 36 49.67 -0.26 7.23
C LYS A 36 50.18 0.62 8.39
N GLN A 37 49.32 0.96 9.34
CA GLN A 37 49.72 1.77 10.51
C GLN A 37 50.78 1.05 11.36
N PHE A 38 50.59 -0.24 11.59
CA PHE A 38 51.55 -1.07 12.32
C PHE A 38 52.88 -1.19 11.57
N LEU A 39 52.85 -1.43 10.25
CA LEU A 39 54.07 -1.55 9.44
C LEU A 39 54.82 -0.23 9.33
N GLU A 40 54.12 0.90 9.22
CA GLU A 40 54.75 2.22 9.24
C GLU A 40 55.36 2.54 10.60
N TRP A 41 54.71 2.14 11.70
CA TRP A 41 55.29 2.21 13.04
C TRP A 41 56.53 1.32 13.15
N PHE A 42 56.44 0.04 12.77
CA PHE A 42 57.55 -0.92 12.84
C PHE A 42 58.76 -0.42 12.03
N CYS A 43 58.52 0.06 10.82
CA CYS A 43 59.55 0.63 9.97
C CYS A 43 60.09 1.98 10.47
N ARG A 44 59.48 2.67 11.42
CA ARG A 44 60.00 3.91 12.03
C ARG A 44 60.69 3.66 13.37
N THR A 45 60.16 2.76 14.17
CA THR A 45 60.54 2.57 15.57
C THR A 45 61.64 1.53 15.74
N VAL A 46 61.68 0.48 14.92
CA VAL A 46 62.71 -0.55 15.02
C VAL A 46 64.00 -0.06 14.35
N SER A 47 65.06 0.10 15.13
CA SER A 47 66.43 0.40 14.70
C SER A 47 67.42 -0.50 15.44
N GLU A 48 68.67 -0.56 14.98
CA GLU A 48 69.76 -1.31 15.64
C GLU A 48 69.95 -0.89 17.11
N GLU A 49 69.59 0.36 17.45
CA GLU A 49 69.65 0.89 18.83
C GLU A 49 68.59 0.29 19.78
N ASN A 50 67.51 -0.29 19.23
CA ASN A 50 66.37 -0.82 20.00
C ASN A 50 66.34 -2.36 20.02
N VAL A 51 67.34 -3.01 19.43
CA VAL A 51 67.45 -4.47 19.33
C VAL A 51 68.73 -4.89 20.04
N LEU A 52 68.58 -5.77 21.03
CA LEU A 52 69.74 -6.29 21.77
C LEU A 52 70.70 -6.98 20.82
N SER A 53 71.97 -6.56 20.85
CA SER A 53 73.00 -7.19 20.04
C SER A 53 73.27 -8.62 20.56
N PRO A 54 73.68 -9.55 19.69
CA PRO A 54 73.98 -10.92 20.11
C PRO A 54 75.08 -10.98 21.18
N ALA A 55 76.02 -10.01 21.20
CA ALA A 55 77.02 -9.89 22.25
C ALA A 55 76.44 -9.47 23.61
N GLU A 56 75.42 -8.61 23.62
CA GLU A 56 74.70 -8.24 24.85
C GLU A 56 73.84 -9.40 25.36
N VAL A 57 73.24 -10.18 24.46
CA VAL A 57 72.50 -11.40 24.81
C VAL A 57 73.45 -12.44 25.40
N GLU A 58 74.61 -12.68 24.79
CA GLU A 58 75.63 -13.57 25.34
C GLU A 58 76.19 -13.08 26.69
N ALA A 59 76.39 -11.76 26.86
CA ALA A 59 76.79 -11.18 28.13
C ALA A 59 75.71 -11.35 29.21
N TYR A 60 74.44 -11.20 28.84
CA TYR A 60 73.30 -11.43 29.73
C TYR A 60 73.17 -12.92 30.10
N ASP A 61 73.32 -13.83 29.15
CA ASP A 61 73.32 -15.27 29.39
C ASP A 61 74.50 -15.69 30.27
N ALA A 62 75.68 -15.07 30.10
CA ALA A 62 76.83 -15.26 30.98
C ALA A 62 76.57 -14.75 32.41
N LEU A 63 75.84 -13.63 32.56
CA LEU A 63 75.41 -13.11 33.87
C LEU A 63 74.39 -14.03 34.55
N LEU A 64 73.43 -14.57 33.80
CA LEU A 64 72.50 -15.60 34.27
C LEU A 64 73.23 -16.87 34.70
N ALA A 65 74.17 -17.35 33.89
CA ALA A 65 74.99 -18.53 34.18
C ALA A 65 75.91 -18.34 35.40
N ALA A 66 76.32 -17.10 35.68
CA ALA A 66 77.10 -16.74 36.87
C ALA A 66 76.27 -16.75 38.18
N GLY A 67 74.95 -16.94 38.11
CA GLY A 67 74.08 -17.11 39.28
C GLY A 67 73.96 -15.87 40.17
N LYS A 68 74.27 -14.68 39.64
CA LYS A 68 74.09 -13.42 40.37
C LYS A 68 72.65 -12.93 40.23
N PRO A 69 72.04 -12.35 41.28
CA PRO A 69 70.70 -11.78 41.17
C PRO A 69 70.73 -10.61 40.19
N ILE A 70 69.97 -10.72 39.11
CA ILE A 70 69.74 -9.63 38.16
C ILE A 70 68.70 -8.72 38.80
N LEU A 71 69.07 -7.45 38.98
CA LEU A 71 68.19 -6.46 39.59
C LEU A 71 67.17 -6.02 38.54
N GLU A 72 65.90 -6.36 38.75
CA GLU A 72 64.79 -6.01 37.86
C GLU A 72 63.69 -5.28 38.65
N GLY A 73 63.01 -4.33 37.99
CA GLY A 73 61.86 -3.62 38.54
C GLY A 73 62.15 -2.96 39.89
N ASP A 74 61.29 -3.22 40.88
CA ASP A 74 61.35 -2.61 42.21
C ASP A 74 62.69 -2.84 42.93
N ALA A 75 63.38 -3.98 42.70
CA ALA A 75 64.68 -4.26 43.32
C ALA A 75 65.82 -3.44 42.70
N LEU A 76 65.72 -3.10 41.41
CA LEU A 76 66.64 -2.16 40.75
C LEU A 76 66.33 -0.73 41.19
N GLU A 77 65.06 -0.39 41.33
CA GLU A 77 64.61 0.92 41.79
C GLU A 77 65.02 1.16 43.26
N GLU A 78 64.91 0.15 44.13
CA GLU A 78 65.43 0.16 45.50
C GLU A 78 66.96 0.20 45.55
N ALA A 79 67.68 -0.53 44.69
CA ALA A 79 69.13 -0.47 44.60
C ALA A 79 69.62 0.90 44.10
N LEU A 80 68.93 1.49 43.11
CA LEU A 80 69.20 2.85 42.64
C LEU A 80 68.83 3.89 43.71
N GLN A 81 67.74 3.69 44.46
CA GLN A 81 67.42 4.52 45.62
C GLN A 81 68.47 4.39 46.73
N MET A 82 69.02 3.20 46.98
CA MET A 82 70.15 3.00 47.91
C MET A 82 71.44 3.64 47.40
N CYS A 83 71.71 3.63 46.10
CA CYS A 83 72.86 4.31 45.50
C CYS A 83 72.70 5.83 45.47
N CYS A 84 71.48 6.34 45.24
CA CYS A 84 71.15 7.77 45.29
C CYS A 84 71.05 8.31 46.72
N GLN A 85 70.76 7.46 47.70
CA GLN A 85 70.99 7.75 49.11
C GLN A 85 72.47 7.60 49.40
N VAL A 86 73.25 8.65 49.13
CA VAL A 86 74.67 8.75 49.51
C VAL A 86 74.86 8.15 50.91
N PRO A 87 75.42 6.93 51.04
CA PRO A 87 75.95 6.51 52.32
C PRO A 87 77.12 7.46 52.52
N GLN A 88 77.12 8.20 53.63
CA GLN A 88 78.31 8.92 54.04
C GLN A 88 79.47 7.92 54.06
N LEU A 89 80.31 7.97 53.03
CA LEU A 89 81.55 7.22 53.03
C LEU A 89 82.30 7.66 54.29
N PRO A 90 82.80 6.72 55.11
CA PRO A 90 83.79 7.05 56.11
C PRO A 90 84.92 7.81 55.40
N SER A 91 85.32 8.95 55.94
CA SER A 91 86.48 9.71 55.47
C SER A 91 87.73 8.84 55.58
N MET A 92 88.00 8.06 54.54
CA MET A 92 89.30 7.52 54.23
C MET A 92 89.85 8.46 53.17
N ILE A 93 90.61 9.44 53.62
CA ILE A 93 91.62 10.11 52.81
C ILE A 93 92.76 9.10 52.71
N PRO A 94 93.09 8.52 51.54
CA PRO A 94 94.46 8.16 51.26
C PRO A 94 95.18 9.43 50.81
N ASP A 95 96.34 9.67 51.40
CA ASP A 95 97.30 10.67 50.94
C ASP A 95 97.56 10.54 49.42
N ASP A 96 97.63 11.70 48.80
CA ASP A 96 98.52 12.07 47.69
C ASP A 96 98.41 11.28 46.37
N GLU A 97 97.34 11.56 45.62
CA GLU A 97 97.37 11.92 44.19
C GLU A 97 95.92 12.24 43.78
N GLY A 98 95.56 13.53 43.81
CA GLY A 98 94.28 13.96 43.23
C GLY A 98 94.23 13.58 41.74
N PRO A 99 93.06 13.24 41.18
CA PRO A 99 92.94 12.96 39.75
C PRO A 99 93.58 14.11 38.96
N SER A 100 94.40 13.78 37.96
CA SER A 100 95.13 14.80 37.20
C SER A 100 94.13 15.85 36.67
N PRO A 101 94.52 17.13 36.58
CA PRO A 101 93.62 18.17 36.07
C PRO A 101 93.06 17.84 34.67
N GLU A 102 93.75 16.99 33.92
CA GLU A 102 93.34 16.44 32.62
C GLU A 102 92.21 15.42 32.76
N ALA A 103 92.24 14.53 33.75
CA ALA A 103 91.16 13.57 34.03
C ALA A 103 89.87 14.27 34.49
N LEU A 104 89.98 15.30 35.35
CA LEU A 104 88.84 16.12 35.75
C LEU A 104 88.28 16.98 34.62
N GLN A 105 89.12 17.46 33.70
CA GLN A 105 88.67 18.13 32.48
C GLN A 105 87.95 17.17 31.54
N GLN A 106 88.44 15.93 31.43
CA GLN A 106 87.80 14.89 30.64
C GLN A 106 86.43 14.49 31.23
N GLU A 107 86.33 14.28 32.54
CA GLU A 107 85.06 14.03 33.22
C GLU A 107 84.08 15.21 33.08
N LEU A 108 84.56 16.46 33.20
CA LEU A 108 83.73 17.64 32.94
C LEU A 108 83.24 17.71 31.49
N GLN A 109 84.05 17.25 30.53
CA GLN A 109 83.64 17.20 29.13
C GLN A 109 82.61 16.09 28.90
N GLU A 110 82.81 14.90 29.46
CA GLU A 110 81.85 13.78 29.39
C GLU A 110 80.52 14.15 30.06
N LEU A 111 80.55 14.85 31.20
CA LEU A 111 79.35 15.35 31.87
C LEU A 111 78.61 16.43 31.05
N LYS A 112 79.33 17.30 30.35
CA LYS A 112 78.72 18.27 29.43
C LYS A 112 78.07 17.58 28.24
N ASP A 113 78.76 16.63 27.63
CA ASP A 113 78.24 15.86 26.50
C ASP A 113 77.01 15.03 26.93
N TYR A 114 77.03 14.49 28.16
CA TYR A 114 75.88 13.80 28.76
C TYR A 114 74.70 14.75 29.02
N HIS A 115 74.96 15.95 29.56
CA HIS A 115 73.93 16.97 29.76
C HIS A 115 73.30 17.39 28.44
N ASP A 116 74.11 17.61 27.40
CA ASP A 116 73.62 18.01 26.07
C ASP A 116 72.81 16.89 25.40
N LEU A 117 73.20 15.62 25.60
CA LEU A 117 72.42 14.46 25.16
C LEU A 117 71.06 14.38 25.88
N GLN A 118 71.03 14.61 27.20
CA GLN A 118 69.79 14.64 27.98
C GLN A 118 68.88 15.79 27.54
N LEU A 119 69.44 16.98 27.31
CA LEU A 119 68.71 18.13 26.79
C LEU A 119 68.12 17.84 25.40
N TRP A 120 68.90 17.20 24.53
CA TRP A 120 68.43 16.78 23.21
C TRP A 120 67.28 15.76 23.30
N ARG A 121 67.40 14.75 24.17
CA ARG A 121 66.33 13.76 24.41
C ARG A 121 65.06 14.43 24.92
N TYR A 122 65.20 15.34 25.89
CA TYR A 122 64.08 16.11 26.43
C TYR A 122 63.39 16.95 25.35
N ASN A 123 64.16 17.72 24.57
CA ASN A 123 63.63 18.54 23.48
C ASN A 123 62.95 17.69 22.39
N LYS A 124 63.48 16.51 22.11
CA LYS A 124 62.87 15.55 21.18
C LYS A 124 61.53 15.04 21.72
N LEU A 125 61.46 14.63 22.99
CA LEU A 125 60.21 14.19 23.63
C LEU A 125 59.16 15.29 23.69
N LEU A 126 59.59 16.53 23.94
CA LEU A 126 58.71 17.70 23.91
C LEU A 126 58.08 17.88 22.53
N ALA A 127 58.89 17.82 21.46
CA ALA A 127 58.39 17.91 20.09
C ALA A 127 57.42 16.76 19.71
N TRP A 128 57.65 15.55 20.22
CA TRP A 128 56.70 14.43 20.05
C TRP A 128 55.40 14.67 20.79
N THR A 129 55.46 15.25 21.99
CA THR A 129 54.28 15.58 22.80
C THR A 129 53.43 16.63 22.11
N ASP A 130 54.04 17.70 21.60
CA ASP A 130 53.34 18.75 20.85
C ASP A 130 52.66 18.19 19.59
N LYS A 131 53.35 17.28 18.88
CA LYS A 131 52.80 16.62 17.70
C LYS A 131 51.60 15.74 18.06
N LEU A 132 51.69 14.93 19.11
CA LEU A 132 50.58 14.09 19.56
C LEU A 132 49.38 14.93 20.01
N GLN A 133 49.60 16.04 20.71
CA GLN A 133 48.54 16.98 21.08
C GLN A 133 47.87 17.65 19.87
N GLN A 134 48.62 17.90 18.80
CA GLN A 134 48.05 18.43 17.56
C GLN A 134 47.18 17.39 16.85
N GLU A 135 47.66 16.15 16.72
CA GLU A 135 46.89 15.04 16.14
C GLU A 135 45.62 14.74 16.96
N GLN A 136 45.70 14.78 18.29
CA GLN A 136 44.54 14.61 19.16
C GLN A 136 43.48 15.69 18.88
N ARG A 137 43.87 16.97 18.78
CA ARG A 137 42.94 18.06 18.46
C ARG A 137 42.27 17.88 17.10
N TYR A 138 43.03 17.46 16.10
CA TYR A 138 42.48 17.17 14.77
C TYR A 138 41.44 16.04 14.81
N LEU A 139 41.75 14.94 15.51
CA LEU A 139 40.82 13.82 15.66
C LEU A 139 39.55 14.20 16.45
N GLU A 140 39.66 15.07 17.46
CA GLU A 140 38.49 15.59 18.20
C GLU A 140 37.58 16.46 17.33
N GLU A 141 38.14 17.23 16.40
CA GLU A 141 37.38 18.01 15.42
C GLU A 141 36.69 17.11 14.39
N GLU A 142 37.40 16.11 13.87
CA GLU A 142 36.86 15.12 12.93
C GLU A 142 35.73 14.31 13.57
N GLU A 143 35.89 13.88 14.83
CA GLU A 143 34.85 13.17 15.58
C GLU A 143 33.60 14.05 15.78
N LYS A 144 33.75 15.34 16.05
CA LYS A 144 32.62 16.27 16.17
C LYS A 144 31.84 16.39 14.85
N LEU A 145 32.54 16.48 13.72
CA LEU A 145 31.92 16.53 12.39
C LEU A 145 31.15 15.24 12.10
N VAL A 146 31.79 14.08 12.30
CA VAL A 146 31.15 12.77 12.08
C VAL A 146 29.94 12.57 12.99
N LYS A 147 30.01 13.00 14.27
CA LYS A 147 28.87 12.97 15.20
C LYS A 147 27.73 13.87 14.71
N GLN A 148 28.02 15.01 14.11
CA GLN A 148 27.01 15.90 13.56
C GLN A 148 26.34 15.28 12.33
N ASP A 149 27.12 14.71 11.41
CA ASP A 149 26.60 14.03 10.21
C ASP A 149 25.73 12.81 10.59
N LEU A 150 26.17 12.02 11.57
CA LEU A 150 25.38 10.90 12.09
C LEU A 150 24.02 11.36 12.64
N ARG A 151 24.00 12.47 13.39
CA ARG A 151 22.73 13.04 13.91
C ARG A 151 21.82 13.52 12.78
N MET A 152 22.38 14.11 11.72
CA MET A 152 21.59 14.53 10.55
C MET A 152 21.00 13.32 9.83
N ALA A 153 21.81 12.28 9.58
CA ALA A 153 21.36 11.03 8.97
C ALA A 153 20.28 10.31 9.80
N GLN A 154 20.41 10.31 11.13
CA GLN A 154 19.39 9.76 12.04
C GLN A 154 18.05 10.49 11.91
N ARG A 155 18.03 11.83 11.88
CA ARG A 155 16.80 12.60 11.70
C ARG A 155 16.15 12.35 10.34
N ASP A 156 16.95 12.25 9.27
CA ASP A 156 16.45 11.92 7.94
C ASP A 156 15.81 10.53 7.90
N LEU A 157 16.44 9.55 8.56
CA LEU A 157 15.88 8.20 8.70
C LEU A 157 14.57 8.22 9.48
N GLU A 158 14.51 8.94 10.60
CA GLU A 158 13.28 9.09 11.40
C GLU A 158 12.15 9.72 10.58
N MET A 159 12.44 10.74 9.78
CA MET A 159 11.47 11.36 8.87
C MET A 159 10.96 10.35 7.83
N LYS A 160 11.86 9.60 7.18
CA LYS A 160 11.49 8.57 6.19
C LYS A 160 10.67 7.44 6.82
N ILE A 161 11.01 7.02 8.05
CA ILE A 161 10.24 6.03 8.81
C ILE A 161 8.84 6.56 9.11
N PHE A 162 8.72 7.82 9.52
CA PHE A 162 7.41 8.45 9.79
C PHE A 162 6.55 8.52 8.52
N GLN A 163 7.11 8.97 7.40
CA GLN A 163 6.43 9.01 6.11
C GLN A 163 5.98 7.61 5.67
N THR A 164 6.87 6.62 5.77
CA THR A 164 6.56 5.23 5.42
C THR A 164 5.46 4.67 6.31
N ARG A 165 5.49 4.93 7.62
CA ARG A 165 4.42 4.52 8.56
C ARG A 165 3.08 5.19 8.21
N SER A 166 3.10 6.46 7.81
CA SER A 166 1.90 7.17 7.35
C SER A 166 1.29 6.49 6.12
N VAL A 167 2.10 6.26 5.07
CA VAL A 167 1.65 5.57 3.85
C VAL A 167 1.13 4.16 4.17
N LEU A 168 1.87 3.39 4.98
CA LEU A 168 1.45 2.05 5.39
C LEU A 168 0.11 2.07 6.17
N SER A 169 -0.12 3.11 6.98
CA SER A 169 -1.39 3.29 7.69
C SER A 169 -2.54 3.63 6.75
N GLN A 170 -2.29 4.41 5.69
CA GLN A 170 -3.28 4.72 4.66
C GLN A 170 -3.63 3.48 3.84
N VAL A 171 -2.62 2.71 3.41
CA VAL A 171 -2.82 1.42 2.73
C VAL A 171 -3.56 0.44 3.63
N SER A 172 -3.22 0.36 4.92
CA SER A 172 -3.95 -0.46 5.88
C SER A 172 -5.41 -0.02 6.04
N LYS A 173 -5.70 1.28 6.06
CA LYS A 173 -7.08 1.81 6.07
C LYS A 173 -7.83 1.47 4.79
N ALA A 174 -7.21 1.63 3.62
CA ALA A 174 -7.80 1.27 2.33
C ALA A 174 -8.05 -0.24 2.22
N ALA A 175 -7.11 -1.06 2.70
CA ALA A 175 -7.28 -2.51 2.77
C ALA A 175 -8.37 -2.92 3.77
N LYS A 176 -8.51 -2.21 4.90
CA LYS A 176 -9.64 -2.38 5.83
C LYS A 176 -10.97 -2.00 5.19
N GLN A 177 -11.03 -0.90 4.45
CA GLN A 177 -12.23 -0.51 3.71
C GLN A 177 -12.59 -1.55 2.64
N LEU A 178 -11.60 -2.06 1.89
CA LEU A 178 -11.81 -3.14 0.92
C LEU A 178 -12.26 -4.43 1.61
N THR A 179 -11.67 -4.81 2.74
CA THR A 179 -12.08 -6.00 3.50
C THR A 179 -13.39 -5.83 4.25
N GLU A 180 -13.83 -4.61 4.58
CA GLU A 180 -15.18 -4.33 5.07
C GLU A 180 -16.20 -4.42 3.91
N CYS A 181 -15.87 -3.88 2.73
CA CYS A 181 -16.66 -4.07 1.50
C CYS A 181 -16.80 -5.55 1.13
N HIS A 182 -15.75 -6.36 1.32
CA HIS A 182 -15.78 -7.80 1.07
C HIS A 182 -16.25 -8.64 2.28
N GLY A 183 -16.13 -8.15 3.50
CA GLY A 183 -16.44 -8.85 4.76
C GLY A 183 -17.92 -8.74 5.15
N ASN A 184 -18.56 -7.65 4.75
CA ASN A 184 -20.03 -7.51 4.81
C ASN A 184 -20.75 -8.55 3.91
N MET A 185 -20.04 -9.23 3.01
CA MET A 185 -20.57 -10.33 2.20
C MET A 185 -20.85 -11.62 3.00
N LYS A 186 -20.27 -11.79 4.21
CA LYS A 186 -20.37 -13.06 4.98
C LYS A 186 -21.43 -13.07 6.09
N LYS A 187 -22.12 -11.96 6.35
CA LYS A 187 -23.16 -11.88 7.38
C LYS A 187 -24.50 -11.44 6.78
N GLY A 188 -25.16 -12.37 6.10
CA GLY A 188 -26.62 -12.32 5.86
C GLY A 188 -27.17 -11.10 5.12
N GLN A 189 -26.32 -10.29 4.48
CA GLN A 189 -26.74 -9.13 3.71
C GLN A 189 -26.81 -9.52 2.24
N GLN A 190 -27.88 -9.09 1.55
CA GLN A 190 -28.13 -9.41 0.14
C GLN A 190 -26.87 -9.17 -0.71
N PRO A 191 -26.58 -10.04 -1.70
CA PRO A 191 -25.40 -9.87 -2.54
C PRO A 191 -25.44 -8.52 -3.22
N ALA A 192 -24.37 -7.73 -3.10
CA ALA A 192 -24.31 -6.36 -3.64
C ALA A 192 -24.24 -6.32 -5.17
N LEU A 193 -23.93 -7.46 -5.81
CA LEU A 193 -23.68 -7.62 -7.24
C LEU A 193 -24.53 -8.78 -7.77
N LEU A 194 -25.06 -8.64 -8.98
CA LEU A 194 -25.89 -9.66 -9.63
C LEU A 194 -25.07 -10.94 -9.88
N CYS A 195 -23.77 -10.82 -10.17
CA CYS A 195 -22.88 -11.99 -10.35
C CYS A 195 -22.71 -12.86 -9.09
N GLN A 196 -23.09 -12.34 -7.92
CA GLN A 196 -23.03 -13.04 -6.64
C GLN A 196 -24.41 -13.51 -6.16
N MET A 197 -25.48 -13.11 -6.86
CA MET A 197 -26.84 -13.57 -6.58
C MET A 197 -27.08 -14.93 -7.21
N ASP A 198 -27.82 -15.78 -6.50
CA ASP A 198 -28.42 -16.95 -7.11
C ASP A 198 -29.58 -16.51 -7.99
N LEU A 199 -29.43 -16.68 -9.31
CA LEU A 199 -30.46 -16.40 -10.31
C LEU A 199 -31.44 -17.56 -10.50
N GLY A 200 -31.27 -18.68 -9.79
CA GLY A 200 -32.18 -19.83 -9.83
C GLY A 200 -33.65 -19.45 -9.66
N PRO A 201 -34.04 -18.71 -8.60
CA PRO A 201 -35.43 -18.29 -8.39
C PRO A 201 -35.99 -17.42 -9.51
N TYR A 202 -35.15 -16.59 -10.15
CA TYR A 202 -35.56 -15.78 -11.31
C TYR A 202 -35.81 -16.67 -12.53
N MET A 203 -34.94 -17.65 -12.78
CA MET A 203 -35.10 -18.59 -13.89
C MET A 203 -36.35 -19.47 -13.73
N GLU A 204 -36.64 -19.91 -12.50
CA GLU A 204 -37.88 -20.64 -12.19
C GLU A 204 -39.12 -19.78 -12.45
N LEU A 205 -39.12 -18.52 -12.01
CA LEU A 205 -40.21 -17.57 -12.26
C LEU A 205 -40.41 -17.32 -13.76
N GLU A 206 -39.34 -17.16 -14.54
CA GLU A 206 -39.46 -16.98 -15.99
C GLU A 206 -39.95 -18.23 -16.70
N GLN A 207 -39.54 -19.42 -16.25
CA GLN A 207 -40.06 -20.68 -16.77
C GLN A 207 -41.56 -20.83 -16.48
N GLU A 208 -41.99 -20.52 -15.25
CA GLU A 208 -43.40 -20.55 -14.87
C GLU A 208 -44.23 -19.55 -15.69
N ALA A 209 -43.75 -18.31 -15.84
CA ALA A 209 -44.41 -17.28 -16.65
C ALA A 209 -44.50 -17.67 -18.13
N THR A 210 -43.44 -18.27 -18.69
CA THR A 210 -43.42 -18.74 -20.08
C THR A 210 -44.39 -19.91 -20.27
N GLY A 211 -44.39 -20.88 -19.35
CA GLY A 211 -45.33 -21.99 -19.38
C GLY A 211 -46.78 -21.55 -19.23
N ALA A 212 -47.07 -20.56 -18.38
CA ALA A 212 -48.40 -19.97 -18.26
C ALA A 212 -48.85 -19.28 -19.58
N PHE A 213 -47.94 -18.58 -20.24
CA PHE A 213 -48.21 -17.94 -21.54
C PHE A 213 -48.43 -18.96 -22.67
N GLU A 214 -47.64 -20.04 -22.72
CA GLU A 214 -47.83 -21.14 -23.67
C GLU A 214 -49.19 -21.82 -23.49
N ASN A 215 -49.57 -22.11 -22.23
CA ASN A 215 -50.89 -22.66 -21.90
C ASN A 215 -52.02 -21.70 -22.33
N PHE A 216 -51.85 -20.40 -22.12
CA PHE A 216 -52.80 -19.38 -22.58
C PHE A 216 -52.95 -19.39 -24.11
N ILE A 217 -51.84 -19.42 -24.85
CA ILE A 217 -51.88 -19.52 -26.33
C ILE A 217 -52.59 -20.80 -26.75
N GLN A 218 -52.29 -21.93 -26.12
CA GLN A 218 -52.93 -23.20 -26.43
C GLN A 218 -54.45 -23.15 -26.18
N GLN A 219 -54.90 -22.53 -25.08
CA GLN A 219 -56.32 -22.31 -24.81
C GLN A 219 -56.99 -21.40 -25.86
N VAL A 220 -56.30 -20.36 -26.34
CA VAL A 220 -56.81 -19.47 -27.39
C VAL A 220 -56.95 -20.21 -28.72
N LEU A 221 -56.00 -21.07 -29.07
CA LEU A 221 -56.01 -21.85 -30.30
C LEU A 221 -57.02 -23.01 -30.26
N SER A 222 -57.20 -23.67 -29.11
CA SER A 222 -58.14 -24.80 -28.97
C SER A 222 -59.60 -24.39 -28.89
N MET A 223 -59.92 -23.14 -28.51
CA MET A 223 -61.29 -22.63 -28.47
C MET A 223 -61.94 -22.48 -29.86
N LYS A 224 -61.18 -22.61 -30.96
CA LYS A 224 -61.73 -22.61 -32.33
C LYS A 224 -62.55 -23.88 -32.65
N GLY A 225 -62.61 -24.87 -31.76
CA GLY A 225 -63.29 -26.16 -31.99
C GLY A 225 -64.50 -26.50 -31.10
N GLU A 226 -64.91 -25.65 -30.14
CA GLU A 226 -65.93 -26.03 -29.15
C GLU A 226 -67.12 -25.04 -28.97
N GLU A 227 -67.31 -24.05 -29.86
CA GLU A 227 -68.48 -23.14 -29.78
C GLU A 227 -69.79 -23.71 -30.38
N GLU A 228 -69.86 -25.00 -30.71
CA GLU A 228 -71.11 -25.75 -30.89
C GLU A 228 -71.27 -26.83 -29.82
N ARG A 229 -71.50 -26.44 -28.57
CA ARG A 229 -72.16 -27.35 -27.62
C ARG A 229 -73.35 -26.63 -26.99
N ASP A 230 -74.44 -26.74 -27.75
CA ASP A 230 -75.78 -26.31 -27.45
C ASP A 230 -76.36 -27.04 -26.23
N ASP A 231 -77.03 -26.27 -25.37
CA ASP A 231 -78.00 -26.75 -24.40
C ASP A 231 -79.24 -27.23 -25.19
N SER A 232 -79.23 -28.45 -25.70
CA SER A 232 -80.44 -29.12 -26.19
C SER A 232 -80.33 -30.64 -26.11
N GLN A 233 -80.97 -31.15 -25.06
CA GLN A 233 -81.23 -32.55 -24.81
C GLN A 233 -82.18 -33.14 -25.87
N GLU A 234 -81.83 -34.34 -26.32
CA GLU A 234 -82.70 -35.45 -26.76
C GLU A 234 -83.12 -35.63 -28.24
N ILE A 235 -82.78 -36.85 -28.70
CA ILE A 235 -83.42 -37.69 -29.73
C ILE A 235 -83.10 -37.31 -31.19
N THR A 236 -82.22 -38.05 -31.88
CA THR A 236 -82.56 -39.29 -32.62
C THR A 236 -81.31 -39.87 -33.33
N ASP A 237 -81.05 -41.14 -33.08
CA ASP A 237 -80.48 -42.20 -33.93
C ASP A 237 -79.54 -41.87 -35.12
N GLN A 238 -78.27 -42.24 -34.92
CA GLN A 238 -77.61 -43.35 -35.63
C GLN A 238 -77.68 -43.35 -37.18
N MET A 239 -76.61 -42.90 -37.84
CA MET A 239 -76.02 -43.67 -38.95
C MET A 239 -74.53 -43.38 -39.14
N ASN A 240 -73.75 -44.46 -39.06
CA ASN A 240 -72.33 -44.52 -39.36
C ASN A 240 -72.06 -44.29 -40.85
N THR A 241 -71.02 -43.53 -41.20
CA THR A 241 -70.06 -43.95 -42.25
C THR A 241 -68.72 -43.23 -42.17
N LYS A 242 -67.68 -44.05 -41.96
CA LYS A 242 -66.32 -44.00 -42.55
C LYS A 242 -65.40 -42.78 -42.27
N LYS A 243 -64.43 -43.07 -41.39
CA LYS A 243 -63.02 -42.64 -41.48
C LYS A 243 -62.53 -42.55 -42.93
N THR A 244 -62.04 -41.38 -43.34
CA THR A 244 -60.92 -41.26 -44.29
C THR A 244 -60.17 -39.95 -43.98
N THR A 245 -58.92 -40.11 -43.53
CA THR A 245 -57.76 -39.22 -43.72
C THR A 245 -57.85 -37.71 -43.43
N MET A 246 -56.97 -37.27 -42.52
CA MET A 246 -56.37 -35.93 -42.53
C MET A 246 -55.99 -35.47 -43.95
N PRO A 247 -56.06 -34.16 -44.19
CA PRO A 247 -54.90 -33.48 -44.74
C PRO A 247 -54.41 -32.39 -43.78
N GLU A 248 -53.13 -32.47 -43.46
CA GLU A 248 -52.33 -31.29 -43.16
C GLU A 248 -52.44 -30.30 -44.33
N SER A 249 -52.99 -29.12 -44.07
CA SER A 249 -52.54 -27.90 -44.74
C SER A 249 -52.99 -26.68 -43.93
N LEU A 250 -52.04 -26.14 -43.18
CA LEU A 250 -52.00 -24.73 -42.83
C LEU A 250 -52.05 -23.91 -44.13
N GLY A 251 -53.12 -23.14 -44.33
CA GLY A 251 -53.19 -22.12 -45.37
C GLY A 251 -54.51 -22.12 -46.13
N ASN A 252 -55.43 -21.27 -45.66
CA ASN A 252 -56.57 -20.65 -46.36
C ASN A 252 -57.91 -20.81 -45.60
N ASP A 253 -57.95 -20.34 -44.35
CA ASP A 253 -59.19 -20.16 -43.58
C ASP A 253 -59.90 -18.82 -43.88
N GLU A 254 -59.59 -18.18 -45.02
CA GLU A 254 -60.39 -17.06 -45.54
C GLU A 254 -61.57 -17.54 -46.41
N GLY A 255 -61.58 -18.81 -46.82
CA GLY A 255 -62.61 -19.37 -47.71
C GLY A 255 -63.93 -19.74 -47.02
N GLU A 256 -63.89 -20.34 -45.83
CA GLU A 256 -65.09 -20.81 -45.11
C GLU A 256 -65.93 -19.64 -44.56
N LEU A 257 -65.31 -18.56 -44.08
CA LEU A 257 -66.01 -17.35 -43.65
C LEU A 257 -66.73 -16.63 -44.79
N LEU A 258 -66.18 -16.71 -46.02
CA LEU A 258 -66.76 -16.08 -47.21
C LEU A 258 -67.97 -16.87 -47.73
N GLU A 259 -67.96 -18.20 -47.63
CA GLU A 259 -69.13 -19.03 -47.98
C GLU A 259 -70.33 -18.75 -47.07
N ASP A 260 -70.07 -18.43 -45.80
CA ASP A 260 -71.11 -18.15 -44.81
C ASP A 260 -71.76 -16.77 -44.99
N GLN A 261 -70.99 -15.76 -45.41
CA GLN A 261 -71.54 -14.44 -45.72
C GLN A 261 -72.49 -14.48 -46.92
N ASP A 262 -72.13 -15.23 -47.96
CA ASP A 262 -72.96 -15.45 -49.14
C ASP A 262 -74.24 -16.25 -48.81
N SER A 263 -74.19 -17.12 -47.80
CA SER A 263 -75.35 -17.88 -47.32
C SER A 263 -76.37 -16.95 -46.63
N ILE A 264 -75.91 -16.01 -45.79
CA ILE A 264 -76.73 -15.03 -45.08
C ILE A 264 -77.47 -14.09 -46.05
N TRP A 265 -76.78 -13.58 -47.07
CA TRP A 265 -77.42 -12.72 -48.08
C TRP A 265 -78.47 -13.47 -48.92
N LYS A 266 -78.22 -14.74 -49.23
CA LYS A 266 -79.21 -15.61 -49.90
C LYS A 266 -80.45 -15.81 -49.03
N GLU A 267 -80.28 -16.03 -47.73
CA GLU A 267 -81.38 -16.24 -46.79
C GLU A 267 -82.18 -14.95 -46.53
N LEU A 268 -81.51 -13.80 -46.37
CA LEU A 268 -82.16 -12.49 -46.30
C LEU A 268 -83.00 -12.19 -47.55
N GLY A 269 -82.51 -12.59 -48.73
CA GLY A 269 -83.25 -12.48 -49.98
C GLY A 269 -84.47 -13.41 -50.05
N ARG A 270 -84.42 -14.59 -49.41
CA ARG A 270 -85.59 -15.49 -49.28
C ARG A 270 -86.63 -14.89 -48.33
N ILE A 271 -86.20 -14.37 -47.18
CA ILE A 271 -87.08 -13.71 -46.20
C ILE A 271 -87.75 -12.48 -46.81
N GLU A 272 -87.02 -11.65 -47.58
CA GLU A 272 -87.57 -10.48 -48.29
C GLU A 272 -88.73 -10.91 -49.21
N LYS A 273 -88.51 -11.93 -50.05
CA LYS A 273 -89.51 -12.44 -50.99
C LYS A 273 -90.73 -13.00 -50.26
N ALA A 274 -90.51 -13.81 -49.22
CA ALA A 274 -91.59 -14.39 -48.42
C ALA A 274 -92.47 -13.31 -47.78
N ARG A 275 -91.84 -12.26 -47.23
CA ARG A 275 -92.55 -11.13 -46.61
C ARG A 275 -93.33 -10.30 -47.62
N ILE A 276 -92.75 -9.99 -48.79
CA ILE A 276 -93.46 -9.29 -49.88
C ILE A 276 -94.70 -10.09 -50.30
N CYS A 277 -94.57 -11.40 -50.50
CA CYS A 277 -95.69 -12.27 -50.89
C CYS A 277 -96.78 -12.29 -49.80
N ALA A 278 -96.40 -12.54 -48.55
CA ALA A 278 -97.34 -12.59 -47.43
C ALA A 278 -98.09 -11.25 -47.24
N GLN A 279 -97.40 -10.11 -47.30
CA GLN A 279 -98.04 -8.81 -47.13
C GLN A 279 -98.93 -8.43 -48.32
N ARG A 280 -98.54 -8.80 -49.54
CA ARG A 280 -99.40 -8.65 -50.71
C ARG A 280 -100.69 -9.45 -50.55
N GLU A 281 -100.60 -10.69 -50.08
CA GLU A 281 -101.77 -11.54 -49.82
C GLU A 281 -102.66 -10.94 -48.73
N VAL A 282 -102.09 -10.46 -47.62
CA VAL A 282 -102.83 -9.81 -46.54
C VAL A 282 -103.59 -8.57 -47.06
N ILE A 283 -102.95 -7.70 -47.85
CA ILE A 283 -103.59 -6.50 -48.41
C ILE A 283 -104.72 -6.88 -49.36
N VAL A 284 -104.49 -7.83 -50.28
CA VAL A 284 -105.50 -8.28 -51.23
C VAL A 284 -106.68 -8.93 -50.52
N MET A 285 -106.42 -9.77 -49.51
CA MET A 285 -107.47 -10.42 -48.73
C MET A 285 -108.23 -9.42 -47.88
N SER A 286 -107.56 -8.47 -47.23
CA SER A 286 -108.21 -7.40 -46.47
C SER A 286 -109.12 -6.56 -47.37
N ALA A 287 -108.66 -6.19 -48.57
CA ALA A 287 -109.48 -5.45 -49.52
C ALA A 287 -110.70 -6.25 -50.00
N LYS A 288 -110.56 -7.56 -50.22
CA LYS A 288 -111.69 -8.46 -50.54
C LYS A 288 -112.68 -8.55 -49.40
N VAL A 289 -112.21 -8.70 -48.16
CA VAL A 289 -113.07 -8.77 -46.97
C VAL A 289 -113.83 -7.46 -46.79
N GLU A 290 -113.16 -6.31 -46.89
CA GLU A 290 -113.81 -5.00 -46.78
C GLU A 290 -114.78 -4.75 -47.94
N GLY A 291 -114.42 -5.19 -49.15
CA GLY A 291 -115.32 -5.16 -50.31
C GLY A 291 -116.57 -6.02 -50.10
N ASN A 292 -116.43 -7.23 -49.58
CA ASN A 292 -117.56 -8.10 -49.23
C ASN A 292 -118.41 -7.50 -48.12
N ARG A 293 -117.79 -6.86 -47.12
CA ARG A 293 -118.48 -6.16 -46.03
C ARG A 293 -119.29 -4.98 -46.56
N ALA A 294 -118.71 -4.18 -47.46
CA ALA A 294 -119.40 -3.07 -48.12
C ALA A 294 -120.55 -3.56 -49.00
N ALA A 295 -120.35 -4.66 -49.75
CA ALA A 295 -121.39 -5.28 -50.56
C ALA A 295 -122.55 -5.82 -49.71
N LEU A 296 -122.27 -6.48 -48.59
CA LEU A 296 -123.28 -6.91 -47.62
C LEU A 296 -124.05 -5.73 -47.05
N GLY A 297 -123.36 -4.66 -46.63
CA GLY A 297 -123.99 -3.45 -46.10
C GLY A 297 -124.78 -2.67 -47.16
N TRP A 298 -124.41 -2.73 -48.44
CA TRP A 298 -125.23 -2.21 -49.54
C TRP A 298 -126.47 -3.07 -49.75
N ALA A 299 -126.31 -4.40 -49.83
CA ALA A 299 -127.43 -5.32 -50.02
C ALA A 299 -128.47 -5.21 -48.89
N GLN A 300 -128.03 -5.04 -47.65
CA GLN A 300 -128.92 -4.79 -46.50
C GLN A 300 -129.71 -3.48 -46.67
N ARG A 301 -129.05 -2.36 -46.96
CA ARG A 301 -129.71 -1.07 -47.20
C ARG A 301 -130.66 -1.09 -48.39
N THR A 302 -130.31 -1.80 -49.46
CA THR A 302 -131.15 -1.93 -50.65
C THR A 302 -132.35 -2.83 -50.39
N LEU A 303 -132.21 -3.89 -49.59
CA LEU A 303 -133.32 -4.74 -49.15
C LEU A 303 -134.34 -3.93 -48.33
N GLU A 304 -133.86 -3.14 -47.37
CA GLU A 304 -134.70 -2.22 -46.56
C GLU A 304 -135.44 -1.21 -47.45
N ALA A 305 -134.75 -0.58 -48.42
CA ALA A 305 -135.37 0.38 -49.34
C ALA A 305 -136.39 -0.25 -50.32
N LEU A 306 -136.22 -1.53 -50.67
CA LEU A 306 -137.14 -2.28 -51.52
C LEU A 306 -138.44 -2.66 -50.79
N GLU A 307 -138.40 -2.83 -49.47
CA GLU A 307 -139.58 -3.04 -48.63
C GLU A 307 -140.45 -1.77 -48.56
N ASP A 308 -139.85 -0.58 -48.61
CA ASP A 308 -140.55 0.71 -48.51
C ASP A 308 -141.11 1.26 -49.85
N ASN A 309 -140.46 1.04 -51.02
CA ASN A 309 -140.93 1.59 -52.30
C ASN A 309 -140.38 0.86 -53.56
N GLN A 310 -141.03 -0.23 -53.96
CA GLN A 310 -140.55 -1.13 -55.05
C GLN A 310 -140.38 -0.47 -56.44
N GLN A 311 -141.28 0.43 -56.85
CA GLN A 311 -141.32 0.93 -58.23
C GLN A 311 -140.30 2.06 -58.49
N ALA A 312 -140.02 2.89 -57.47
CA ALA A 312 -139.06 4.00 -57.59
C ALA A 312 -137.61 3.51 -57.62
N VAL A 313 -137.27 2.55 -56.75
CA VAL A 313 -135.91 1.98 -56.64
C VAL A 313 -135.49 1.28 -57.95
N LYS A 314 -136.42 0.61 -58.63
CA LYS A 314 -136.13 -0.11 -59.89
C LYS A 314 -135.76 0.80 -61.05
N VAL A 315 -136.41 1.97 -61.15
CA VAL A 315 -136.14 2.95 -62.21
C VAL A 315 -134.81 3.66 -61.95
N GLU A 316 -134.52 4.00 -60.69
CA GLU A 316 -133.26 4.63 -60.30
C GLU A 316 -132.05 3.70 -60.52
N LEU A 317 -132.18 2.40 -60.21
CA LEU A 317 -131.15 1.40 -60.48
C LEU A 317 -130.87 1.21 -61.98
N GLN A 318 -131.90 1.30 -62.84
CA GLN A 318 -131.73 1.18 -64.29
C GLN A 318 -130.99 2.40 -64.89
N VAL A 319 -131.26 3.61 -64.39
CA VAL A 319 -130.58 4.83 -64.86
C VAL A 319 -129.13 4.90 -64.35
N GLN A 320 -128.86 4.40 -63.14
CA GLN A 320 -127.51 4.38 -62.57
C GLN A 320 -126.62 3.24 -63.11
N ALA A 321 -127.20 2.17 -63.68
CA ALA A 321 -126.45 1.00 -64.14
C ALA A 321 -125.35 1.32 -65.16
N GLU A 322 -125.64 2.13 -66.18
CA GLU A 322 -124.66 2.50 -67.22
C GLU A 322 -123.54 3.41 -66.67
N GLY A 323 -123.89 4.31 -65.74
CA GLY A 323 -122.91 5.17 -65.04
C GLY A 323 -121.99 4.39 -64.10
N LEU A 324 -122.56 3.43 -63.36
CA LEU A 324 -121.83 2.54 -62.46
C LEU A 324 -120.89 1.60 -63.23
N GLN A 325 -121.27 1.15 -64.43
CA GLN A 325 -120.44 0.26 -65.23
C GLN A 325 -119.13 0.93 -65.71
N ASN A 326 -119.19 2.20 -66.10
CA ASN A 326 -118.00 3.00 -66.42
C ASN A 326 -117.15 3.28 -65.17
N GLN A 327 -117.77 3.53 -64.02
CA GLN A 327 -117.06 3.69 -62.75
C GLN A 327 -116.38 2.40 -62.29
N ILE A 328 -117.03 1.25 -62.45
CA ILE A 328 -116.43 -0.07 -62.18
C ILE A 328 -115.22 -0.30 -63.08
N TYR A 329 -115.31 0.02 -64.38
CA TYR A 329 -114.18 -0.13 -65.29
C TYR A 329 -112.98 0.75 -64.88
N THR A 330 -113.23 2.03 -64.57
CA THR A 330 -112.16 2.94 -64.10
C THR A 330 -111.57 2.50 -62.77
N LEU A 331 -112.39 2.05 -61.82
CA LEU A 331 -111.93 1.49 -60.54
C LEU A 331 -111.12 0.21 -60.74
N CYS A 332 -111.54 -0.71 -61.62
CA CYS A 332 -110.79 -1.92 -61.95
C CYS A 332 -109.42 -1.58 -62.56
N CYS A 333 -109.34 -0.58 -63.45
CA CYS A 333 -108.08 -0.10 -64.00
C CYS A 333 -107.17 0.49 -62.92
N ASN A 334 -107.73 1.30 -62.01
CA ASN A 334 -106.98 1.90 -60.90
C ASN A 334 -106.47 0.82 -59.93
N ILE A 335 -107.30 -0.15 -59.56
CA ILE A 335 -106.91 -1.29 -58.69
C ILE A 335 -105.79 -2.08 -59.35
N THR A 336 -105.90 -2.36 -60.65
CA THR A 336 -104.87 -3.08 -61.41
C THR A 336 -103.56 -2.28 -61.40
N HIS A 337 -103.61 -0.99 -61.69
CA HIS A 337 -102.45 -0.09 -61.66
C HIS A 337 -101.79 -0.03 -60.27
N THR A 338 -102.58 0.07 -59.20
CA THR A 338 -102.05 0.06 -57.84
C THR A 338 -101.39 -1.28 -57.49
N LEU A 339 -101.99 -2.41 -57.87
CA LEU A 339 -101.43 -3.74 -57.62
C LEU A 339 -100.16 -4.04 -58.41
N THR A 340 -100.02 -3.52 -59.64
CA THR A 340 -98.88 -3.82 -60.51
C THR A 340 -97.74 -2.81 -60.40
N HIS A 341 -98.03 -1.53 -60.17
CA HIS A 341 -97.00 -0.47 -60.24
C HIS A 341 -96.73 0.22 -58.90
N GLN A 342 -97.74 0.46 -58.07
CA GLN A 342 -97.57 1.24 -56.84
C GLN A 342 -97.24 0.38 -55.62
N LEU A 343 -97.90 -0.78 -55.48
CA LEU A 343 -97.76 -1.66 -54.33
C LEU A 343 -96.41 -2.41 -54.27
N PRO A 344 -95.87 -2.99 -55.36
CA PRO A 344 -94.60 -3.72 -55.32
C PRO A 344 -93.38 -2.93 -54.81
N PRO A 345 -93.12 -1.67 -55.21
CA PRO A 345 -91.98 -0.93 -54.69
C PRO A 345 -92.13 -0.58 -53.20
N LEU A 346 -93.35 -0.31 -52.73
CA LEU A 346 -93.62 -0.04 -51.30
C LEU A 346 -93.40 -1.28 -50.44
N LEU A 347 -93.92 -2.44 -50.88
CA LEU A 347 -93.68 -3.71 -50.19
C LEU A 347 -92.19 -4.09 -50.18
N LYS A 348 -91.47 -3.78 -51.27
CA LYS A 348 -90.01 -4.01 -51.32
C LYS A 348 -89.25 -3.11 -50.35
N ALA A 349 -89.63 -1.84 -50.24
CA ALA A 349 -89.04 -0.93 -49.26
C ALA A 349 -89.31 -1.41 -47.82
N GLU A 350 -90.54 -1.82 -47.53
CA GLU A 350 -90.91 -2.33 -46.22
C GLU A 350 -90.19 -3.66 -45.88
N ALA A 351 -90.10 -4.58 -46.83
CA ALA A 351 -89.41 -5.85 -46.63
C ALA A 351 -87.91 -5.67 -46.38
N ARG A 352 -87.28 -4.66 -47.00
CA ARG A 352 -85.88 -4.29 -46.70
C ARG A 352 -85.70 -3.73 -45.29
N CYS A 353 -86.67 -3.00 -44.76
CA CYS A 353 -86.64 -2.57 -43.36
C CYS A 353 -86.63 -3.77 -42.39
N ALA A 354 -87.16 -4.93 -42.81
CA ALA A 354 -87.12 -6.16 -42.02
C ALA A 354 -85.73 -6.80 -41.93
N HIS A 355 -84.77 -6.40 -42.79
CA HIS A 355 -83.38 -6.87 -42.72
C HIS A 355 -82.62 -6.22 -41.56
N LEU A 356 -83.02 -5.01 -41.15
CA LEU A 356 -82.31 -4.20 -40.18
C LEU A 356 -82.06 -4.92 -38.83
N PRO A 357 -83.05 -5.61 -38.22
CA PRO A 357 -82.83 -6.33 -36.96
C PRO A 357 -81.91 -7.54 -37.09
N VAL A 358 -81.96 -8.24 -38.23
CA VAL A 358 -81.11 -9.42 -38.50
C VAL A 358 -79.66 -9.00 -38.69
N LEU A 359 -79.43 -7.97 -39.52
CA LEU A 359 -78.11 -7.38 -39.73
C LEU A 359 -77.56 -6.78 -38.43
N HIS A 360 -78.39 -6.11 -37.65
CA HIS A 360 -77.98 -5.56 -36.36
C HIS A 360 -77.52 -6.67 -35.39
N ARG A 361 -78.24 -7.79 -35.32
CA ARG A 361 -77.84 -8.94 -34.48
C ARG A 361 -76.53 -9.57 -34.96
N HIS A 362 -76.35 -9.74 -36.27
CA HIS A 362 -75.12 -10.29 -36.84
C HIS A 362 -73.92 -9.39 -36.59
N LEU A 363 -74.03 -8.08 -36.86
CA LEU A 363 -73.00 -7.10 -36.54
C LEU A 363 -72.70 -7.04 -35.03
N SER A 364 -73.71 -7.21 -34.18
CA SER A 364 -73.49 -7.26 -32.73
C SER A 364 -72.69 -8.50 -32.29
N LEU A 365 -72.92 -9.65 -32.93
CA LEU A 365 -72.14 -10.87 -32.71
C LEU A 365 -70.69 -10.70 -33.19
N GLU A 366 -70.48 -10.14 -34.39
CA GLU A 366 -69.14 -9.83 -34.89
C GLU A 366 -68.40 -8.87 -33.96
N VAL A 367 -69.08 -7.81 -33.48
CA VAL A 367 -68.50 -6.86 -32.51
C VAL A 367 -68.13 -7.56 -31.21
N ALA A 368 -68.99 -8.44 -30.67
CA ALA A 368 -68.69 -9.19 -29.46
C ALA A 368 -67.49 -10.14 -29.64
N TRP A 369 -67.40 -10.80 -30.79
CA TRP A 369 -66.27 -11.66 -31.14
C TRP A 369 -64.96 -10.87 -31.25
N LEU A 370 -64.98 -9.74 -31.97
CA LEU A 370 -63.83 -8.84 -32.08
C LEU A 370 -63.40 -8.28 -30.72
N GLN A 371 -64.35 -7.94 -29.84
CA GLN A 371 -64.05 -7.51 -28.47
C GLN A 371 -63.39 -8.61 -27.63
N ASN A 372 -63.83 -9.86 -27.78
CA ASN A 372 -63.18 -11.00 -27.10
C ASN A 372 -61.75 -11.20 -27.60
N ILE A 373 -61.51 -11.08 -28.91
CA ILE A 373 -60.16 -11.13 -29.48
C ILE A 373 -59.30 -9.99 -28.97
N ALA A 374 -59.80 -8.76 -29.00
CA ALA A 374 -59.08 -7.59 -28.50
C ALA A 374 -58.68 -7.77 -27.03
N ARG A 375 -59.59 -8.24 -26.17
CA ARG A 375 -59.29 -8.56 -24.77
C ARG A 375 -58.19 -9.62 -24.64
N ARG A 376 -58.26 -10.71 -25.41
CA ARG A 376 -57.23 -11.78 -25.39
C ARG A 376 -55.88 -11.27 -25.90
N GLN A 377 -55.87 -10.37 -26.87
CA GLN A 377 -54.66 -9.71 -27.36
C GLN A 377 -54.05 -8.78 -26.30
N GLU A 378 -54.87 -8.02 -25.57
CA GLU A 378 -54.41 -7.20 -24.45
C GLU A 378 -53.81 -8.05 -23.33
N GLU A 379 -54.43 -9.19 -23.00
CA GLU A 379 -53.88 -10.16 -22.03
C GLU A 379 -52.53 -10.72 -22.50
N ALA A 380 -52.43 -11.14 -23.76
CA ALA A 380 -51.16 -11.60 -24.34
C ALA A 380 -50.08 -10.51 -24.30
N ALA A 381 -50.43 -9.28 -24.67
CA ALA A 381 -49.53 -8.13 -24.63
C ALA A 381 -49.06 -7.84 -23.20
N ALA A 382 -49.94 -7.94 -22.20
CA ALA A 382 -49.59 -7.76 -20.79
C ALA A 382 -48.57 -8.81 -20.32
N TRP A 383 -48.74 -10.08 -20.70
CA TRP A 383 -47.75 -11.13 -20.42
C TRP A 383 -46.38 -10.82 -21.02
N LEU A 384 -46.35 -10.46 -22.31
CA LEU A 384 -45.12 -10.15 -23.03
C LEU A 384 -44.43 -8.89 -22.48
N LEU A 385 -45.19 -7.83 -22.19
CA LEU A 385 -44.67 -6.61 -21.57
C LEU A 385 -44.13 -6.89 -20.16
N GLY A 386 -44.80 -7.77 -19.41
CA GLY A 386 -44.32 -8.24 -18.11
C GLY A 386 -42.96 -8.92 -18.23
N GLN A 387 -42.81 -9.88 -19.14
CA GLN A 387 -41.53 -10.54 -19.43
C GLN A 387 -40.45 -9.56 -19.89
N GLN A 388 -40.77 -8.70 -20.85
CA GLN A 388 -39.82 -7.70 -21.36
C GLN A 388 -39.35 -6.77 -20.24
N SER A 389 -40.25 -6.28 -19.39
CA SER A 389 -39.89 -5.37 -18.30
C SER A 389 -38.93 -6.02 -17.28
N ARG A 390 -39.09 -7.30 -17.00
CA ARG A 390 -38.18 -8.05 -16.10
C ARG A 390 -36.80 -8.24 -16.73
N LEU A 391 -36.76 -8.57 -18.03
CA LEU A 391 -35.52 -8.66 -18.79
C LEU A 391 -34.79 -7.31 -18.88
N ASP A 392 -35.51 -6.23 -19.14
CA ASP A 392 -34.94 -4.87 -19.22
C ASP A 392 -34.33 -4.45 -17.87
N LEU A 393 -35.00 -4.77 -16.75
CA LEU A 393 -34.47 -4.52 -15.41
C LEU A 393 -33.18 -5.32 -15.14
N LEU A 394 -33.16 -6.60 -15.54
CA LEU A 394 -31.97 -7.44 -15.43
C LEU A 394 -30.81 -6.86 -16.27
N GLU A 395 -31.10 -6.43 -17.50
CA GLU A 395 -30.10 -5.83 -18.40
C GLU A 395 -29.55 -4.51 -17.83
N LEU A 396 -30.42 -3.65 -17.29
CA LEU A 396 -30.02 -2.41 -16.63
C LEU A 396 -29.09 -2.67 -15.45
N GLN A 397 -29.42 -3.67 -14.61
CA GLN A 397 -28.58 -4.05 -13.48
C GLN A 397 -27.21 -4.57 -13.94
N LEU A 398 -27.18 -5.41 -14.99
CA LEU A 398 -25.94 -5.89 -15.59
C LEU A 398 -25.06 -4.77 -16.16
N LYS A 399 -25.68 -3.77 -16.82
CA LYS A 399 -24.97 -2.61 -17.35
C LYS A 399 -24.37 -1.77 -16.23
N TRP A 400 -25.13 -1.52 -15.17
CA TRP A 400 -24.67 -0.76 -14.02
C TRP A 400 -23.50 -1.47 -13.31
N GLU A 401 -23.63 -2.78 -13.08
CA GLU A 401 -22.57 -3.60 -12.48
C GLU A 401 -21.30 -3.61 -13.33
N ARG A 402 -21.43 -3.74 -14.66
CA ARG A 402 -20.29 -3.63 -15.57
C ARG A 402 -19.55 -2.31 -15.40
N GLN A 403 -20.27 -1.18 -15.39
CA GLN A 403 -19.66 0.15 -15.22
C GLN A 403 -18.95 0.27 -13.87
N GLU A 404 -19.53 -0.27 -12.80
CA GLU A 404 -18.92 -0.22 -11.48
C GLU A 404 -17.63 -1.07 -11.42
N LEU A 405 -17.64 -2.26 -12.02
CA LEU A 405 -16.48 -3.14 -12.12
C LEU A 405 -15.39 -2.54 -13.02
N GLU A 406 -15.75 -1.92 -14.14
CA GLU A 406 -14.82 -1.21 -15.02
C GLU A 406 -14.16 -0.03 -14.31
N HIS A 407 -14.93 0.76 -13.55
CA HIS A 407 -14.39 1.85 -12.73
C HIS A 407 -13.42 1.33 -11.65
N LYS A 408 -13.79 0.25 -10.94
CA LYS A 408 -12.92 -0.40 -9.95
C LYS A 408 -11.64 -0.94 -10.60
N ALA A 409 -11.73 -1.54 -11.79
CA ALA A 409 -10.60 -2.04 -12.54
C ALA A 409 -9.67 -0.91 -13.01
N ALA A 410 -10.22 0.20 -13.52
CA ALA A 410 -9.44 1.37 -13.90
C ALA A 410 -8.68 1.96 -12.70
N TRP A 411 -9.37 2.14 -11.57
CA TRP A 411 -8.74 2.63 -10.34
C TRP A 411 -7.61 1.71 -9.84
N LEU A 412 -7.81 0.39 -9.88
CA LEU A 412 -6.77 -0.57 -9.53
C LEU A 412 -5.59 -0.51 -10.51
N GLY A 413 -5.84 -0.33 -11.81
CA GLY A 413 -4.81 -0.13 -12.82
C GLY A 413 -3.98 1.13 -12.56
N GLU A 414 -4.62 2.25 -12.24
CA GLU A 414 -3.94 3.51 -11.87
C GLU A 414 -3.08 3.35 -10.61
N ALA A 415 -3.61 2.68 -9.59
CA ALA A 415 -2.86 2.39 -8.36
C ALA A 415 -1.66 1.49 -8.63
N GLU A 416 -1.81 0.47 -9.49
CA GLU A 416 -0.70 -0.41 -9.91
C GLU A 416 0.37 0.38 -10.66
N THR A 417 -0.02 1.24 -11.61
CA THR A 417 0.95 2.08 -12.36
C THR A 417 1.66 3.05 -11.44
N ALA A 418 0.95 3.70 -10.51
CA ALA A 418 1.55 4.61 -9.54
C ALA A 418 2.55 3.89 -8.62
N MET A 419 2.19 2.72 -8.09
CA MET A 419 3.11 1.90 -7.29
C MET A 419 4.33 1.44 -8.10
N ARG A 420 4.12 1.08 -9.37
CA ARG A 420 5.22 0.69 -10.27
C ARG A 420 6.15 1.87 -10.52
N GLU A 421 5.63 3.06 -10.81
CA GLU A 421 6.42 4.28 -11.02
C GLU A 421 7.18 4.69 -9.75
N GLU A 422 6.56 4.61 -8.58
CA GLU A 422 7.22 4.88 -7.30
C GLU A 422 8.34 3.85 -7.01
N ALA A 423 8.10 2.57 -7.31
CA ALA A 423 9.14 1.55 -7.19
C ALA A 423 10.30 1.79 -8.18
N HIS A 424 10.01 2.17 -9.42
CA HIS A 424 11.04 2.49 -10.42
C HIS A 424 11.84 3.73 -10.04
N SER A 425 11.20 4.80 -9.58
CA SER A 425 11.88 6.01 -9.12
C SER A 425 12.76 5.73 -7.89
N ARG A 426 12.28 4.95 -6.93
CA ARG A 426 13.11 4.48 -5.79
C ARG A 426 14.32 3.65 -6.21
N LEU A 427 14.14 2.73 -7.16
CA LEU A 427 15.25 1.96 -7.74
C LEU A 427 16.25 2.86 -8.45
N GLN A 428 15.76 3.88 -9.17
CA GLN A 428 16.60 4.83 -9.88
C GLN A 428 17.35 5.76 -8.91
N GLU A 429 16.72 6.22 -7.84
CA GLU A 429 17.38 6.95 -6.75
C GLU A 429 18.49 6.11 -6.10
N GLN A 430 18.22 4.82 -5.82
CA GLN A 430 19.25 3.91 -5.31
C GLN A 430 20.41 3.74 -6.31
N GLN A 431 20.12 3.53 -7.60
CA GLN A 431 21.17 3.44 -8.62
C GLN A 431 22.00 4.73 -8.72
N ASN A 432 21.37 5.90 -8.65
CA ASN A 432 22.07 7.18 -8.68
C ASN A 432 22.95 7.36 -7.44
N TYR A 433 22.44 7.01 -6.25
CA TYR A 433 23.24 6.99 -5.02
C TYR A 433 24.49 6.10 -5.14
N PHE A 434 24.36 4.90 -5.72
CA PHE A 434 25.51 4.02 -5.95
C PHE A 434 26.48 4.56 -7.02
N LYS A 435 26.00 5.28 -8.04
CA LYS A 435 26.85 5.96 -9.04
C LYS A 435 27.63 7.13 -8.45
N ASP A 436 27.03 7.89 -7.54
CA ASP A 436 27.69 9.01 -6.86
C ASP A 436 28.71 8.53 -5.81
N ALA A 437 28.43 7.40 -5.14
CA ALA A 437 29.39 6.74 -4.26
C ALA A 437 30.60 6.16 -5.02
N SER A 438 30.42 5.72 -6.27
CA SER A 438 31.51 5.17 -7.09
C SER A 438 32.35 6.23 -7.82
N SER A 439 31.89 7.48 -7.90
CA SER A 439 32.68 8.58 -8.48
C SER A 439 33.52 9.36 -7.45
N SER A 440 33.23 9.21 -6.15
CA SER A 440 33.94 9.90 -5.05
C SER A 440 34.95 9.02 -4.29
N GLN A 441 35.03 7.72 -4.59
CA GLN A 441 35.86 6.79 -3.81
C GLN A 441 36.89 6.06 -4.69
N GLU A 442 38.09 6.62 -4.76
CA GLU A 442 39.31 5.94 -5.23
C GLU A 442 39.83 4.88 -4.23
N CYS A 443 38.97 4.38 -3.32
CA CYS A 443 39.38 3.53 -2.22
C CYS A 443 38.66 2.17 -2.26
N CYS A 444 39.50 1.12 -2.41
CA CYS A 444 39.22 -0.31 -2.32
C CYS A 444 38.39 -0.92 -3.46
N PRO A 445 38.94 -1.90 -4.20
CA PRO A 445 38.10 -2.84 -4.92
C PRO A 445 37.39 -3.68 -3.86
N CYS A 446 36.11 -3.39 -3.62
CA CYS A 446 35.21 -4.37 -3.04
C CYS A 446 35.45 -5.69 -3.76
N LYS A 447 35.55 -6.80 -3.04
CA LYS A 447 35.64 -8.13 -3.64
C LYS A 447 34.43 -8.30 -4.54
N TRP A 448 34.62 -8.05 -5.83
CA TRP A 448 33.64 -8.38 -6.82
C TRP A 448 33.44 -9.88 -6.71
N ILE A 449 32.17 -10.27 -6.57
CA ILE A 449 31.69 -11.55 -7.07
C ILE A 449 32.40 -11.77 -8.41
N ASP A 450 33.21 -12.82 -8.50
CA ASP A 450 34.03 -13.15 -9.66
C ASP A 450 33.14 -13.03 -10.91
N PRO A 451 33.55 -12.40 -12.03
CA PRO A 451 32.77 -12.41 -13.27
C PRO A 451 32.47 -13.81 -13.82
N LYS A 452 33.02 -14.88 -13.20
CA LYS A 452 32.66 -16.29 -13.42
C LYS A 452 31.65 -16.86 -12.43
N ASP A 453 31.25 -16.09 -11.43
CA ASP A 453 30.30 -16.51 -10.42
C ASP A 453 28.89 -16.45 -11.03
N LEU A 454 28.48 -17.62 -11.52
CA LEU A 454 27.20 -17.86 -12.18
C LEU A 454 26.01 -17.76 -11.21
N THR A 455 26.19 -17.31 -9.97
CA THR A 455 25.11 -17.25 -8.98
C THR A 455 24.07 -16.20 -9.32
N THR A 456 24.49 -15.01 -9.77
CA THR A 456 23.58 -13.96 -10.23
C THR A 456 22.94 -14.32 -11.57
N THR A 457 23.68 -14.94 -12.49
CA THR A 457 23.15 -15.46 -13.75
C THR A 457 22.17 -16.62 -13.54
N ARG A 458 22.43 -17.56 -12.61
CA ARG A 458 21.49 -18.64 -12.26
C ARG A 458 20.24 -18.14 -11.54
N LEU A 459 20.35 -17.09 -10.73
CA LEU A 459 19.19 -16.43 -10.13
C LEU A 459 18.36 -15.69 -11.16
N TRP A 460 19.02 -15.04 -12.12
CA TRP A 460 18.38 -14.38 -13.25
C TRP A 460 17.71 -15.42 -14.18
N ASP A 461 18.40 -16.51 -14.49
CA ASP A 461 17.85 -17.65 -15.24
C ASP A 461 16.69 -18.31 -14.49
N MET A 462 16.76 -18.49 -13.16
CA MET A 462 15.62 -19.00 -12.36
C MET A 462 14.41 -18.05 -12.35
N LEU A 463 14.63 -16.74 -12.45
CA LEU A 463 13.56 -15.74 -12.40
C LEU A 463 12.99 -15.40 -13.78
N MET A 464 13.77 -15.63 -14.86
CA MET A 464 13.45 -15.16 -16.22
C MET A 464 13.39 -16.25 -17.28
N HIS A 465 13.88 -17.48 -17.03
CA HIS A 465 13.63 -18.60 -17.95
C HIS A 465 12.36 -19.37 -17.55
N GLU A 466 11.38 -19.29 -18.44
CA GLU A 466 10.26 -20.24 -18.57
C GLU A 466 10.78 -21.60 -19.06
N ASP A 467 11.61 -22.28 -18.27
CA ASP A 467 11.93 -23.68 -18.54
C ASP A 467 10.76 -24.55 -18.10
N HIS A 468 9.95 -24.91 -19.11
CA HIS A 468 9.07 -26.05 -19.11
C HIS A 468 9.88 -27.32 -18.82
N GLU A 469 10.06 -27.67 -17.55
CA GLU A 469 9.97 -29.04 -17.01
C GLU A 469 10.18 -28.98 -15.49
N LYS A 470 9.07 -29.14 -14.75
CA LYS A 470 8.92 -29.14 -13.27
C LYS A 470 8.76 -27.76 -12.63
N GLN A 471 7.63 -27.12 -12.91
CA GLN A 471 7.06 -26.14 -12.00
C GLN A 471 6.77 -26.84 -10.64
N PRO A 472 7.33 -26.40 -9.51
CA PRO A 472 7.10 -27.04 -8.20
C PRO A 472 5.67 -26.81 -7.64
N PHE A 473 4.79 -26.15 -8.42
CA PHE A 473 3.47 -25.70 -7.99
C PHE A 473 2.38 -26.18 -8.96
N HIS A 474 2.21 -27.50 -9.09
CA HIS A 474 1.15 -28.07 -9.94
C HIS A 474 -0.15 -28.43 -9.21
N SER A 475 -0.27 -28.20 -7.90
CA SER A 475 -1.57 -28.31 -7.23
C SER A 475 -1.78 -27.28 -6.13
N TYR A 476 -3.03 -26.86 -5.98
CA TYR A 476 -3.47 -25.98 -4.88
C TYR A 476 -3.14 -26.61 -3.51
N GLU A 477 -3.11 -27.94 -3.42
CA GLU A 477 -2.68 -28.68 -2.23
C GLU A 477 -1.18 -28.54 -1.96
N ALA A 478 -0.31 -28.55 -2.98
CA ALA A 478 1.13 -28.36 -2.79
C ALA A 478 1.46 -26.93 -2.32
N ILE A 479 0.74 -25.94 -2.86
CA ILE A 479 0.84 -24.54 -2.41
C ILE A 479 0.30 -24.42 -0.98
N ALA A 480 -0.87 -24.98 -0.68
CA ALA A 480 -1.44 -24.96 0.66
C ALA A 480 -0.55 -25.66 1.70
N ALA A 481 0.10 -26.77 1.33
CA ALA A 481 1.06 -27.48 2.18
C ALA A 481 2.30 -26.61 2.44
N LYS A 482 2.85 -25.95 1.42
CA LYS A 482 4.00 -25.04 1.58
C LYS A 482 3.65 -23.78 2.36
N CYS A 483 2.46 -23.22 2.18
CA CYS A 483 1.96 -22.11 2.99
C CYS A 483 1.75 -22.53 4.46
N SER A 484 1.26 -23.75 4.69
CA SER A 484 1.09 -24.29 6.05
C SER A 484 2.45 -24.51 6.73
N GLN A 485 3.42 -25.08 6.01
CA GLN A 485 4.81 -25.22 6.46
C GLN A 485 5.42 -23.85 6.82
N LEU A 486 5.22 -22.84 5.97
CA LEU A 486 5.73 -21.49 6.22
C LEU A 486 5.07 -20.83 7.44
N VAL A 487 3.80 -21.11 7.69
CA VAL A 487 3.10 -20.65 8.90
C VAL A 487 3.62 -21.36 10.15
N GLU A 488 3.94 -22.64 10.07
CA GLU A 488 4.58 -23.39 11.17
C GLU A 488 6.01 -22.90 11.42
N ASP A 489 6.80 -22.69 10.38
CA ASP A 489 8.16 -22.14 10.47
C ASP A 489 8.14 -20.72 11.04
N LYS A 490 7.17 -19.90 10.63
CA LYS A 490 6.94 -18.57 11.21
C LYS A 490 6.62 -18.68 12.71
N ARG A 491 5.72 -19.59 13.12
CA ARG A 491 5.42 -19.79 14.55
C ARG A 491 6.63 -20.32 15.32
N ALA A 492 7.44 -21.18 14.73
CA ALA A 492 8.66 -21.69 15.33
C ALA A 492 9.71 -20.58 15.51
N LEU A 493 9.87 -19.71 14.51
CA LEU A 493 10.75 -18.54 14.59
C LEU A 493 10.22 -17.49 15.56
N GLU A 494 8.91 -17.23 15.59
CA GLU A 494 8.28 -16.35 16.58
C GLU A 494 8.45 -16.92 18.00
N ALA A 495 8.34 -18.24 18.19
CA ALA A 495 8.62 -18.88 19.47
C ALA A 495 10.09 -18.80 19.87
N GLN A 496 11.02 -18.90 18.90
CA GLN A 496 12.46 -18.70 19.14
C GLN A 496 12.81 -17.22 19.42
N LEU A 497 12.08 -16.27 18.84
CA LEU A 497 12.25 -14.83 19.11
C LEU A 497 11.67 -14.43 20.47
N VAL A 498 10.56 -15.05 20.88
CA VAL A 498 9.90 -14.83 22.18
C VAL A 498 10.65 -15.55 23.31
N ALA A 499 11.35 -16.65 23.02
CA ALA A 499 12.25 -17.28 23.98
C ALA A 499 13.42 -16.32 24.29
N PRO A 500 13.62 -15.91 25.56
CA PRO A 500 14.77 -15.09 25.92
C PRO A 500 16.04 -15.87 25.59
N MET A 501 16.90 -15.30 24.74
CA MET A 501 18.21 -15.88 24.49
C MET A 501 18.93 -16.01 25.84
N PRO A 502 19.38 -17.21 26.26
CA PRO A 502 19.88 -17.46 27.61
C PRO A 502 21.12 -16.61 27.97
N GLN A 503 21.79 -16.06 26.97
CA GLN A 503 22.97 -15.20 27.11
C GLN A 503 22.64 -13.74 27.42
N VAL A 504 21.40 -13.28 27.20
CA VAL A 504 21.00 -11.87 27.40
C VAL A 504 21.03 -11.46 28.88
N PRO A 505 20.44 -12.21 29.83
CA PRO A 505 20.52 -11.83 31.25
C PRO A 505 21.96 -11.88 31.80
N ASP A 506 22.79 -12.80 31.30
CA ASP A 506 24.21 -12.86 31.66
C ASP A 506 24.99 -11.67 31.10
N LEU A 507 24.71 -11.27 29.85
CA LEU A 507 25.29 -10.07 29.25
C LEU A 507 24.82 -8.80 29.97
N GLU A 508 23.52 -8.68 30.25
CA GLU A 508 22.93 -7.56 30.97
C GLU A 508 23.56 -7.42 32.36
N ALA A 509 23.72 -8.52 33.09
CA ALA A 509 24.43 -8.53 34.37
C ALA A 509 25.90 -8.09 34.23
N SER A 510 26.61 -8.55 33.20
CA SER A 510 28.00 -8.15 32.96
C SER A 510 28.12 -6.67 32.58
N THR A 511 27.18 -6.14 31.79
CA THR A 511 27.13 -4.73 31.43
C THR A 511 26.76 -3.85 32.62
N GLU A 512 25.90 -4.32 33.52
CA GLU A 512 25.51 -3.61 34.74
C GLU A 512 26.71 -3.51 35.71
N VAL A 513 27.53 -4.56 35.80
CA VAL A 513 28.77 -4.56 36.61
C VAL A 513 29.79 -3.58 36.01
N LEU A 514 30.00 -3.60 34.69
CA LEU A 514 30.87 -2.63 34.03
C LEU A 514 30.35 -1.20 34.17
N TYR A 515 29.04 -0.99 34.10
CA TYR A 515 28.42 0.31 34.32
C TYR A 515 28.68 0.84 35.73
N ARG A 516 28.54 0.00 36.77
CA ARG A 516 28.88 0.40 38.16
C ARG A 516 30.37 0.64 38.40
N GLN A 517 31.25 0.04 37.61
CA GLN A 517 32.70 0.26 37.72
C GLN A 517 33.15 1.53 37.01
N LEU A 518 32.52 1.84 35.88
CA LEU A 518 32.84 3.02 35.08
C LEU A 518 32.11 4.28 35.54
N TYR A 519 30.98 4.15 36.21
CA TYR A 519 30.16 5.27 36.67
C TYR A 519 29.97 5.27 38.19
N ASN A 520 30.19 6.42 38.81
CA ASN A 520 29.89 6.64 40.23
C ASN A 520 28.38 6.78 40.47
N SER A 521 27.94 6.85 41.74
CA SER A 521 26.52 6.95 42.14
C SER A 521 25.77 8.18 41.58
N SER A 522 26.48 9.08 40.91
CA SER A 522 25.97 10.27 40.22
C SER A 522 25.97 10.14 38.68
N ASN A 523 26.21 8.94 38.12
CA ASN A 523 26.30 8.67 36.68
C ASN A 523 27.36 9.51 35.94
N GLN A 524 28.52 9.77 36.56
CA GLN A 524 29.68 10.38 35.89
C GLN A 524 30.79 9.35 35.67
N LEU A 525 31.40 9.39 34.47
CA LEU A 525 32.43 8.45 34.03
C LEU A 525 33.72 8.66 34.84
N GLN A 526 34.13 7.66 35.64
CA GLN A 526 35.39 7.65 36.39
C GLN A 526 36.47 6.90 35.61
N LEU A 527 37.37 7.64 34.97
CA LEU A 527 38.54 7.10 34.26
C LEU A 527 39.78 6.97 35.16
N SER A 528 39.66 7.25 36.45
CA SER A 528 40.78 7.26 37.40
C SER A 528 40.38 6.58 38.70
N SER A 529 41.24 5.71 39.24
CA SER A 529 40.95 5.03 40.51
C SER A 529 40.86 6.06 41.65
N PRO A 530 39.98 5.84 42.65
CA PRO A 530 39.82 6.76 43.78
C PRO A 530 41.12 6.94 44.59
N GLU A 531 42.05 6.00 44.50
CA GLU A 531 43.39 6.07 45.11
C GLU A 531 44.27 7.11 44.42
N ILE A 532 44.24 7.17 43.08
CA ILE A 532 44.99 8.16 42.29
C ILE A 532 44.45 9.56 42.54
N THR A 533 43.13 9.73 42.62
CA THR A 533 42.51 11.03 42.92
C THR A 533 42.93 11.53 44.31
N LYS A 534 42.96 10.65 45.31
CA LYS A 534 43.40 10.99 46.67
C LYS A 534 44.88 11.37 46.73
N LEU A 535 45.74 10.69 45.97
CA LEU A 535 47.15 11.06 45.83
C LEU A 535 47.33 12.42 45.15
N MET A 536 46.53 12.71 44.12
CA MET A 536 46.54 13.97 43.41
C MET A 536 46.13 15.15 44.33
N GLU A 537 45.08 14.96 45.14
CA GLU A 537 44.64 15.95 46.14
C GLU A 537 45.71 16.21 47.21
N GLN A 538 46.38 15.15 47.69
CA GLN A 538 47.50 15.31 48.63
C GLN A 538 48.67 16.10 48.03
N LEU A 539 48.96 15.87 46.75
CA LEU A 539 50.03 16.56 46.02
C LEU A 539 49.68 18.04 45.81
N MET A 540 48.42 18.35 45.50
CA MET A 540 47.93 19.74 45.42
C MET A 540 48.04 20.46 46.78
N ILE A 541 47.65 19.82 47.88
CA ILE A 541 47.78 20.41 49.23
C ILE A 541 49.26 20.69 49.56
N MET A 542 50.17 19.79 49.17
CA MET A 542 51.60 19.97 49.39
C MET A 542 52.16 21.12 48.54
N GLN A 543 51.72 21.24 47.30
CA GLN A 543 52.08 22.34 46.39
C GLN A 543 51.61 23.69 46.94
N ASP A 544 50.37 23.79 47.42
CA ASP A 544 49.83 25.01 48.02
C ASP A 544 50.60 25.42 49.28
N LYS A 545 50.98 24.44 50.11
CA LYS A 545 51.81 24.69 51.30
C LYS A 545 53.19 25.25 50.92
N LEU A 546 53.82 24.70 49.88
CA LEU A 546 55.11 25.15 49.39
C LEU A 546 55.02 26.56 48.78
N TYR A 547 53.96 26.85 48.03
CA TYR A 547 53.67 28.18 47.50
C TYR A 547 53.51 29.21 48.62
N LYS A 548 52.80 28.86 49.70
CA LYS A 548 52.65 29.72 50.88
C LYS A 548 53.99 30.01 51.55
N MET A 549 54.84 29.00 51.79
CA MET A 549 56.16 29.19 52.36
C MET A 549 57.07 30.09 51.50
N LEU A 550 57.03 29.95 50.18
CA LEU A 550 57.78 30.83 49.27
C LEU A 550 57.27 32.27 49.31
N THR A 551 55.95 32.45 49.46
CA THR A 551 55.33 33.78 49.55
C THR A 551 55.69 34.46 50.88
N ASP A 552 55.68 33.71 51.98
CA ASP A 552 56.10 34.18 53.31
C ASP A 552 57.58 34.59 53.29
N LEU A 553 58.47 33.75 52.75
CA LEU A 553 59.90 34.06 52.58
C LEU A 553 60.10 35.32 51.73
N ARG A 554 59.36 35.46 50.63
CA ARG A 554 59.42 36.66 49.79
C ARG A 554 58.97 37.91 50.57
N SER A 555 57.96 37.80 51.40
CA SER A 555 57.50 38.91 52.25
C SER A 555 58.55 39.29 53.30
N ASP A 556 59.20 38.32 53.94
CA ASP A 556 60.29 38.54 54.89
C ASP A 556 61.49 39.22 54.22
N LEU A 557 61.87 38.79 53.01
CA LEU A 557 62.93 39.43 52.24
C LEU A 557 62.56 40.87 51.82
N GLN A 558 61.28 41.15 51.54
CA GLN A 558 60.83 42.51 51.27
C GLN A 558 60.87 43.39 52.52
N VAL A 559 60.51 42.86 53.70
CA VAL A 559 60.66 43.57 54.97
C VAL A 559 62.12 43.86 55.25
N LYS A 560 63.01 42.87 55.11
CA LYS A 560 64.48 43.06 55.26
C LYS A 560 65.04 44.05 54.24
N ARG A 561 64.50 44.09 53.02
CA ARG A 561 64.87 45.10 52.03
C ARG A 561 64.46 46.50 52.46
N ARG A 562 63.23 46.67 52.98
CA ARG A 562 62.76 47.97 53.50
C ARG A 562 63.57 48.43 54.71
N SER A 563 63.97 47.53 55.61
CA SER A 563 64.86 47.90 56.73
C SER A 563 66.25 48.33 56.25
N LEU A 564 66.70 47.87 55.08
CA LEU A 564 67.96 48.30 54.46
C LEU A 564 67.87 49.64 53.71
N GLU A 565 66.71 50.30 53.69
CA GLU A 565 66.58 51.68 53.22
C GLU A 565 67.06 52.71 54.27
N ASP A 566 67.22 52.28 55.53
CA ASP A 566 67.87 53.10 56.57
C ASP A 566 69.38 53.21 56.29
N PRO A 567 69.93 54.41 56.11
CA PRO A 567 71.35 54.61 55.81
C PRO A 567 72.29 54.01 56.88
N LEU A 568 71.86 53.90 58.14
CA LEU A 568 72.66 53.29 59.20
C LEU A 568 72.78 51.76 59.03
N LEU A 569 71.67 51.07 58.72
CA LEU A 569 71.68 49.62 58.50
C LEU A 569 72.35 49.25 57.16
N GLN A 570 72.31 50.15 56.18
CA GLN A 570 72.99 49.97 54.90
C GLN A 570 74.52 50.09 55.04
N THR A 571 75.00 51.04 55.85
CA THR A 571 76.43 51.16 56.18
C THR A 571 76.91 49.96 57.01
N GLU A 572 76.15 49.52 58.01
CA GLU A 572 76.46 48.29 58.77
C GLU A 572 76.52 47.04 57.88
N ARG A 573 75.56 46.87 56.96
CA ARG A 573 75.59 45.79 55.97
C ARG A 573 76.83 45.88 55.07
N ASN A 574 77.17 47.06 54.58
CA ASN A 574 78.32 47.24 53.70
C ASN A 574 79.62 46.92 54.44
N LEU A 575 79.77 47.35 55.70
CA LEU A 575 80.89 46.98 56.56
C LEU A 575 80.94 45.46 56.80
N TYR A 576 79.79 44.81 57.05
CA TYR A 576 79.71 43.36 57.20
C TYR A 576 80.10 42.63 55.92
N VAL A 577 79.71 43.13 54.74
CA VAL A 577 80.11 42.57 53.44
C VAL A 577 81.61 42.78 53.19
N TYR A 578 82.14 43.98 53.47
CA TYR A 578 83.57 44.27 53.31
C TYR A 578 84.44 43.44 54.26
N PHE A 579 83.95 43.14 55.47
CA PHE A 579 84.63 42.24 56.41
C PHE A 579 84.90 40.83 55.83
N TYR A 580 83.98 40.28 55.02
CA TYR A 580 84.18 38.96 54.41
C TYR A 580 84.75 39.01 52.99
N CYS A 581 84.51 40.08 52.24
CA CYS A 581 84.81 40.13 50.81
C CYS A 581 85.96 41.06 50.42
N ASN A 582 86.34 42.05 51.25
CA ASN A 582 87.35 43.04 50.86
C ASN A 582 87.92 43.85 52.05
N GLU A 583 89.06 43.39 52.60
CA GLU A 583 89.69 43.98 53.79
C GLU A 583 90.25 45.40 53.55
N ASP A 584 90.75 45.69 52.34
CA ASP A 584 91.33 47.00 52.02
C ASP A 584 90.28 48.11 51.97
N ARG A 585 89.09 47.80 51.42
CA ARG A 585 87.95 48.74 51.41
C ARG A 585 87.34 48.95 52.79
N LEU A 586 87.36 47.91 53.63
CA LEU A 586 86.95 48.05 55.03
C LEU A 586 87.86 49.04 55.76
N ARG A 587 89.18 48.94 55.54
CA ARG A 587 90.16 49.84 56.14
C ARG A 587 89.96 51.29 55.71
N GLU A 588 89.73 51.55 54.42
CA GLU A 588 89.46 52.90 53.91
C GLU A 588 88.19 53.52 54.51
N GLU A 589 87.07 52.78 54.56
CA GLU A 589 85.82 53.34 55.11
C GLU A 589 85.84 53.48 56.63
N VAL A 590 86.52 52.59 57.36
CA VAL A 590 86.75 52.76 58.81
C VAL A 590 87.67 53.95 59.06
N GLU A 591 88.72 54.16 58.26
CA GLU A 591 89.58 55.33 58.35
C GLU A 591 88.84 56.64 58.02
N GLU A 592 87.91 56.65 57.05
CA GLU A 592 87.07 57.82 56.77
C GLU A 592 86.11 58.13 57.92
N LEU A 593 85.51 57.10 58.54
CA LEU A 593 84.69 57.26 59.74
C LEU A 593 85.52 57.77 60.93
N GLU A 594 86.72 57.22 61.16
CA GLU A 594 87.67 57.68 62.18
C GLU A 594 88.17 59.11 61.92
N LYS A 595 88.26 59.55 60.67
CA LYS A 595 88.58 60.94 60.27
C LYS A 595 87.39 61.90 60.41
N GLN A 596 86.15 61.40 60.44
CA GLN A 596 84.94 62.21 60.68
C GLN A 596 84.62 62.37 62.18
N VAL A 597 85.11 61.49 63.05
CA VAL A 597 84.94 61.57 64.52
C VAL A 597 85.68 62.75 65.20
N PRO A 598 86.82 63.31 64.74
CA PRO A 598 87.45 64.49 65.34
C PRO A 598 86.85 65.81 64.84
N ALA A 599 85.90 65.78 63.89
CA ALA A 599 85.21 66.96 63.35
C ALA A 599 83.85 67.23 63.99
N SER A 600 83.43 66.43 64.99
CA SER A 600 82.18 66.60 65.77
C SER A 600 82.43 66.74 67.28
N SER A 601 83.67 67.09 67.68
CA SER A 601 83.97 67.55 69.04
C SER A 601 84.74 68.87 69.01
N LYS A 602 84.03 69.91 68.58
CA LYS A 602 84.19 71.30 69.03
C LYS A 602 82.83 71.98 69.06
#